data_AF-Q0CI59-F1
#
_entry.id   AF-Q0CI59-F1
#
_cell.length_a   1.000
_cell.length_b   1.000
_cell.length_c   1.000
_cell.angle_alpha   90.00
_cell.angle_beta   90.00
_cell.angle_gamma   90.00
#
_symmetry.space_group_name_H-M   'P 1'
#
loop_
_entity.id
_entity.type
_entity.pdbx_description
1 polymer ?
#
loop_
_entity_poly.entity_id
_entity_poly.type
_entity_poly.pdbx_seq_one_letter_code
_entity_poly.pdbx_strand_id
1 'polypeptide(L)'
;MARIRQGVLDAAATPTVQQITPVVASVDAHNGFGFVAAHAGMQRAVAMAQTFGIGLVSVKHSNHFGMAAWIVQQALDAGMLSLVFTNSSPALPVFGGAEKLMGVSPLACGAPAGAAPPFILDMAPSVAARGKIYKALRRGEDIPGDWALDGEGRPTTDPARALEGVMLPMGGPKGSALAIMMDVFSGVLSGSAFAGHVTGPYDPSRPADVGHFLVAIKPDLFMGLEEFKGRMDYLYQRVVGSEKMAGVERIYYPGEIEQITQAERLAKGIPFTEAEIEALNKEAERVGVDKLAFT
;
A
#
# COMPACT_ATOMS: atom_id res chain seq x y z
N MET A 1 -13.19 3.61 -13.13
CA MET A 1 -13.94 4.12 -14.30
C MET A 1 -14.73 5.39 -14.05
N ALA A 2 -15.54 5.52 -12.98
CA ALA A 2 -16.31 6.75 -12.71
C ALA A 2 -15.45 8.03 -12.69
N ARG A 3 -14.30 8.01 -12.01
CA ARG A 3 -13.35 9.13 -11.95
C ARG A 3 -12.84 9.57 -13.33
N ILE A 4 -12.59 8.62 -14.23
CA ILE A 4 -12.16 8.89 -15.62
C ILE A 4 -13.30 9.57 -16.39
N ARG A 5 -14.51 9.01 -16.31
CA ARG A 5 -15.69 9.57 -16.98
C ARG A 5 -16.03 10.99 -16.52
N GLN A 6 -15.71 11.33 -15.26
CA GLN A 6 -15.92 12.66 -14.70
C GLN A 6 -14.71 13.60 -14.92
N GLY A 7 -13.66 13.15 -15.61
CA GLY A 7 -12.48 13.97 -15.92
C GLY A 7 -11.59 14.30 -14.71
N VAL A 8 -11.81 13.64 -13.56
CA VAL A 8 -11.03 13.86 -12.34
C VAL A 8 -9.90 12.84 -12.17
N LEU A 9 -9.68 11.99 -13.18
CA LEU A 9 -8.49 11.17 -13.39
C LEU A 9 -8.25 11.14 -14.91
N ASP A 10 -7.05 11.53 -15.34
CA ASP A 10 -6.67 11.50 -16.75
C ASP A 10 -6.10 10.11 -17.12
N ALA A 11 -6.84 9.35 -17.92
CA ALA A 11 -6.41 8.02 -18.33
C ALA A 11 -5.28 8.02 -19.39
N ALA A 12 -5.04 9.16 -20.05
CA ALA A 12 -4.02 9.34 -21.08
C ALA A 12 -2.75 10.05 -20.56
N ALA A 13 -2.79 10.59 -19.34
CA ALA A 13 -1.66 11.25 -18.71
C ALA A 13 -0.43 10.33 -18.64
N THR A 14 0.72 10.87 -19.05
CA THR A 14 2.03 10.22 -18.93
C THR A 14 2.87 10.99 -17.91
N PRO A 15 3.44 10.34 -16.89
CA PRO A 15 4.18 11.03 -15.85
C PRO A 15 5.44 11.71 -16.40
N THR A 16 5.72 12.93 -15.95
CA THR A 16 6.99 13.62 -16.22
C THR A 16 7.97 13.36 -15.09
N VAL A 17 9.09 12.73 -15.41
CA VAL A 17 10.20 12.48 -14.47
C VAL A 17 11.24 13.58 -14.63
N GLN A 18 11.59 14.27 -13.55
CA GLN A 18 12.62 15.30 -13.52
C GLN A 18 13.74 14.90 -12.56
N GLN A 19 14.97 14.85 -13.06
CA GLN A 19 16.15 14.67 -12.20
C GLN A 19 16.45 15.98 -11.45
N ILE A 20 16.65 15.90 -10.13
CA ILE A 20 16.97 17.06 -9.27
C ILE A 20 18.44 17.06 -8.87
N THR A 21 18.94 15.92 -8.39
CA THR A 21 20.37 15.68 -8.08
C THR A 21 20.74 14.30 -8.61
N PRO A 22 22.01 13.85 -8.60
CA PRO A 22 22.35 12.50 -9.06
C PRO A 22 21.56 11.35 -8.41
N VAL A 23 21.05 11.55 -7.19
CA VAL A 23 20.32 10.54 -6.39
C VAL A 23 18.87 10.91 -6.08
N VAL A 24 18.38 12.06 -6.56
CA VAL A 24 17.01 12.54 -6.30
C VAL A 24 16.31 12.89 -7.61
N ALA A 25 15.07 12.44 -7.75
CA ALA A 25 14.17 12.87 -8.82
C ALA A 25 12.78 13.22 -8.28
N SER A 26 12.01 13.97 -9.06
CA SER A 26 10.58 14.21 -8.85
C SER A 26 9.78 13.66 -10.02
N VAL A 27 8.52 13.29 -9.75
CA VAL A 27 7.56 12.87 -10.76
C VAL A 27 6.29 13.67 -10.61
N ASP A 28 5.87 14.32 -11.69
CA ASP A 28 4.52 14.85 -11.82
C ASP A 28 3.66 13.83 -12.55
N ALA A 29 2.61 13.34 -11.90
CA ALA A 29 1.72 12.32 -12.45
C ALA A 29 0.65 12.92 -13.37
N HIS A 30 0.50 14.25 -13.42
CA HIS A 30 -0.50 14.95 -14.24
C HIS A 30 -1.92 14.43 -14.03
N ASN A 31 -2.28 14.12 -12.77
CA ASN A 31 -3.55 13.52 -12.39
C ASN A 31 -3.88 12.19 -13.09
N GLY A 32 -2.85 11.45 -13.52
CA GLY A 32 -2.94 10.13 -14.11
C GLY A 32 -3.10 9.00 -13.10
N PHE A 33 -3.02 7.77 -13.59
CA PHE A 33 -3.03 6.57 -12.73
C PHE A 33 -1.82 6.53 -11.79
N GLY A 34 -2.07 6.33 -10.50
CA GLY A 34 -1.00 6.31 -9.50
C GLY A 34 0.02 5.21 -9.72
N PHE A 35 -0.41 4.02 -10.16
CA PHE A 35 0.50 2.91 -10.44
C PHE A 35 1.42 3.18 -11.64
N VAL A 36 1.00 3.99 -12.61
CA VAL A 36 1.85 4.40 -13.75
C VAL A 36 2.93 5.38 -13.27
N ALA A 37 2.53 6.38 -12.49
CA ALA A 37 3.47 7.36 -11.93
C ALA A 37 4.46 6.74 -10.94
N ALA A 38 3.98 5.85 -10.06
CA ALA A 38 4.81 5.15 -9.10
C ALA A 38 5.78 4.16 -9.78
N HIS A 39 5.34 3.47 -10.85
CA HIS A 39 6.22 2.64 -11.68
C HIS A 39 7.35 3.46 -12.31
N ALA A 40 7.03 4.57 -12.97
CA ALA A 40 8.03 5.47 -13.56
C ALA A 40 8.99 6.02 -12.51
N GLY A 41 8.47 6.36 -11.33
CA GLY A 41 9.28 6.81 -10.19
C GLY A 41 10.22 5.73 -9.67
N MET A 42 9.74 4.51 -9.47
CA MET A 42 10.58 3.41 -8.99
C MET A 42 11.64 3.00 -10.00
N GLN A 43 11.32 2.96 -11.31
CA GLN A 43 12.31 2.76 -12.36
C GLN A 43 13.43 3.81 -12.29
N ARG A 44 13.07 5.07 -12.04
CA ARG A 44 14.07 6.13 -11.88
C ARG A 44 14.89 5.97 -10.60
N ALA A 45 14.25 5.61 -9.49
CA ALA A 45 14.94 5.34 -8.22
C ALA A 45 15.97 4.22 -8.38
N VAL A 46 15.57 3.11 -9.01
CA VAL A 46 16.45 1.97 -9.31
C VAL A 46 17.62 2.42 -10.19
N ALA A 47 17.36 3.15 -11.29
CA ALA A 47 18.44 3.62 -12.17
C ALA A 47 19.46 4.51 -11.44
N MET A 48 19.02 5.42 -10.57
CA MET A 48 19.92 6.25 -9.75
C MET A 48 20.70 5.40 -8.74
N ALA A 49 20.02 4.49 -8.05
CA ALA A 49 20.64 3.60 -7.09
C ALA A 49 21.69 2.68 -7.74
N GLN A 50 21.45 2.22 -8.97
CA GLN A 50 22.41 1.41 -9.75
C GLN A 50 23.74 2.13 -9.95
N THR A 51 23.76 3.45 -10.06
CA THR A 51 25.00 4.22 -10.23
C THR A 51 25.56 4.71 -8.89
N PHE A 52 24.71 5.26 -8.04
CA PHE A 52 25.14 6.05 -6.87
C PHE A 52 24.84 5.39 -5.52
N GLY A 53 24.24 4.21 -5.53
CA GLY A 53 23.88 3.44 -4.34
C GLY A 53 22.48 3.68 -3.81
N ILE A 54 21.94 4.89 -3.96
CA ILE A 54 20.60 5.24 -3.48
C ILE A 54 19.88 6.07 -4.55
N GLY A 55 18.56 5.87 -4.67
CA GLY A 55 17.67 6.73 -5.44
C GLY A 55 16.43 7.08 -4.62
N LEU A 56 16.10 8.36 -4.56
CA LEU A 56 14.93 8.89 -3.85
C LEU A 56 14.03 9.61 -4.85
N VAL A 57 12.73 9.29 -4.84
CA VAL A 57 11.76 9.88 -5.76
C VAL A 57 10.52 10.33 -5.02
N SER A 58 10.16 11.60 -5.21
CA SER A 58 8.90 12.17 -4.75
C SER A 58 7.93 12.26 -5.92
N VAL A 59 6.69 11.79 -5.74
CA VAL A 59 5.63 11.81 -6.76
C VAL A 59 4.51 12.71 -6.29
N LYS A 60 4.01 13.58 -7.18
CA LYS A 60 2.91 14.50 -6.90
C LYS A 60 1.81 14.48 -7.95
N HIS A 61 0.67 15.10 -7.62
CA HIS A 61 -0.52 15.17 -8.47
C HIS A 61 -1.00 13.78 -8.94
N SER A 62 -0.89 12.78 -8.07
CA SER A 62 -1.15 11.37 -8.40
C SER A 62 -2.54 10.93 -7.96
N ASN A 63 -2.83 9.65 -8.20
CA ASN A 63 -4.03 8.95 -7.74
C ASN A 63 -3.65 7.68 -6.95
N HIS A 64 -4.65 6.91 -6.52
CA HIS A 64 -4.43 5.62 -5.86
C HIS A 64 -3.59 4.67 -6.73
N PHE A 65 -2.51 4.11 -6.17
CA PHE A 65 -1.57 3.24 -6.90
C PHE A 65 -1.78 1.74 -6.67
N GLY A 66 -2.81 1.34 -5.93
CA GLY A 66 -3.03 -0.06 -5.58
C GLY A 66 -2.17 -0.53 -4.41
N MET A 67 -1.61 -1.71 -4.55
CA MET A 67 -0.81 -2.40 -3.53
C MET A 67 0.64 -1.90 -3.55
N ALA A 68 1.15 -1.39 -2.42
CA ALA A 68 2.50 -0.84 -2.36
C ALA A 68 3.59 -1.92 -2.50
N ALA A 69 3.30 -3.17 -2.10
CA ALA A 69 4.17 -4.32 -2.34
C ALA A 69 4.50 -4.51 -3.83
N TRP A 70 3.61 -4.15 -4.76
CA TRP A 70 3.91 -4.23 -6.19
C TRP A 70 4.99 -3.24 -6.63
N ILE A 71 5.05 -2.06 -6.00
CA ILE A 71 6.09 -1.07 -6.25
C ILE A 71 7.41 -1.50 -5.59
N VAL A 72 7.33 -2.05 -4.37
CA VAL A 72 8.49 -2.66 -3.69
C VAL A 72 9.07 -3.79 -4.55
N GLN A 73 8.24 -4.68 -5.07
CA GLN A 73 8.67 -5.81 -5.90
C GLN A 73 9.53 -5.38 -7.09
N GLN A 74 9.24 -4.23 -7.72
CA GLN A 74 10.05 -3.72 -8.84
C GLN A 74 11.49 -3.40 -8.44
N ALA A 75 11.72 -2.91 -7.23
CA ALA A 75 13.07 -2.69 -6.71
C ALA A 75 13.76 -4.03 -6.38
N LEU A 76 13.01 -4.98 -5.82
CA LEU A 76 13.51 -6.31 -5.47
C LEU A 76 13.91 -7.10 -6.73
N ASP A 77 13.13 -7.00 -7.81
CA ASP A 77 13.43 -7.57 -9.13
C ASP A 77 14.74 -7.00 -9.71
N ALA A 78 15.08 -5.75 -9.35
CA ALA A 78 16.34 -5.11 -9.68
C ALA A 78 17.48 -5.39 -8.66
N GLY A 79 17.25 -6.29 -7.70
CA GLY A 79 18.23 -6.66 -6.67
C GLY A 79 18.45 -5.57 -5.61
N MET A 80 17.45 -4.72 -5.35
CA MET A 80 17.56 -3.58 -4.43
C MET A 80 16.64 -3.70 -3.22
N LEU A 81 17.00 -3.05 -2.13
CA LEU A 81 16.07 -2.77 -1.04
C LEU A 81 15.17 -1.59 -1.42
N SER A 82 13.98 -1.52 -0.82
CA SER A 82 13.06 -0.41 -1.06
C SER A 82 12.25 0.01 0.16
N LEU A 83 11.92 1.30 0.20
CA LEU A 83 10.89 1.90 1.03
C LEU A 83 9.88 2.60 0.11
N VAL A 84 8.59 2.39 0.37
CA VAL A 84 7.49 2.98 -0.40
C VAL A 84 6.46 3.53 0.57
N PHE A 85 6.17 4.82 0.43
CA PHE A 85 5.18 5.55 1.22
C PHE A 85 4.17 6.21 0.27
N THR A 86 2.93 6.30 0.73
CA THR A 86 1.89 7.12 0.09
C THR A 86 0.97 7.68 1.17
N ASN A 87 0.30 8.79 0.88
CA ASN A 87 -0.84 9.23 1.68
C ASN A 87 -2.17 8.91 0.98
N SER A 88 -3.30 9.09 1.67
CA SER A 88 -4.64 8.83 1.13
C SER A 88 -5.67 9.71 1.82
N SER A 89 -6.89 9.66 1.30
CA SER A 89 -8.06 10.32 1.90
C SER A 89 -8.27 9.96 3.38
N PRO A 90 -8.85 10.89 4.16
CA PRO A 90 -9.11 10.69 5.59
C PRO A 90 -9.88 9.41 5.91
N ALA A 91 -9.37 8.65 6.88
CA ALA A 91 -9.97 7.39 7.32
C ALA A 91 -9.69 7.05 8.80
N LEU A 92 -8.57 7.54 9.36
CA LEU A 92 -8.16 7.33 10.74
C LEU A 92 -8.18 8.65 11.54
N PRO A 93 -8.50 8.60 12.84
CA PRO A 93 -8.19 9.70 13.74
C PRO A 93 -6.71 9.67 14.11
N VAL A 94 -6.20 10.84 14.50
CA VAL A 94 -4.95 10.91 15.27
C VAL A 94 -5.20 10.37 16.68
N PHE A 95 -4.15 9.87 17.34
CA PHE A 95 -4.28 9.37 18.71
C PHE A 95 -4.86 10.47 19.64
N GLY A 96 -5.94 10.15 20.34
CA GLY A 96 -6.69 11.09 21.18
C GLY A 96 -7.76 11.92 20.45
N GLY A 97 -7.84 11.83 19.12
CA GLY A 97 -8.89 12.45 18.31
C GLY A 97 -10.03 11.46 17.97
N ALA A 98 -11.11 12.00 17.40
CA ALA A 98 -12.27 11.23 16.92
C ALA A 98 -12.63 11.50 15.45
N GLU A 99 -12.05 12.54 14.85
CA GLU A 99 -12.30 12.93 13.46
C GLU A 99 -11.49 12.07 12.47
N LYS A 100 -12.05 11.78 11.28
CA LYS A 100 -11.29 11.23 10.16
C LYS A 100 -10.33 12.30 9.64
N LEU A 101 -9.04 12.15 9.92
CA LEU A 101 -8.03 13.12 9.51
C LEU A 101 -6.94 12.47 8.64
N MET A 102 -6.36 11.36 9.12
CA MET A 102 -5.24 10.71 8.47
C MET A 102 -5.68 9.59 7.53
N GLY A 103 -4.88 9.31 6.51
CA GLY A 103 -5.08 8.18 5.61
C GLY A 103 -4.73 6.83 6.24
N VAL A 104 -5.21 5.74 5.62
CA VAL A 104 -4.82 4.34 5.90
C VAL A 104 -3.80 3.82 4.89
N SER A 105 -3.16 4.72 4.15
CA SER A 105 -2.20 4.34 3.13
C SER A 105 -1.08 3.46 3.65
N PRO A 106 -0.63 2.48 2.84
CA PRO A 106 0.37 1.55 3.29
C PRO A 106 1.73 2.22 3.45
N LEU A 107 2.43 1.77 4.49
CA LEU A 107 3.88 1.78 4.54
C LEU A 107 4.36 0.43 4.03
N ALA A 108 5.20 0.44 3.00
CA ALA A 108 5.78 -0.79 2.47
C ALA A 108 7.30 -0.71 2.39
N CYS A 109 7.94 -1.85 2.57
CA CYS A 109 9.37 -2.00 2.38
C CYS A 109 9.73 -3.42 1.99
N GLY A 110 10.92 -3.61 1.43
CA GLY A 110 11.38 -4.94 1.09
C GLY A 110 12.88 -5.02 0.89
N ALA A 111 13.38 -6.25 0.89
CA ALA A 111 14.78 -6.57 0.65
C ALA A 111 14.90 -7.93 -0.07
N PRO A 112 15.84 -8.07 -1.02
CA PRO A 112 16.11 -9.34 -1.66
C PRO A 112 16.75 -10.32 -0.67
N ALA A 113 16.57 -11.61 -0.91
CA ALA A 113 17.20 -12.70 -0.16
C ALA A 113 18.07 -13.55 -1.10
N GLY A 114 18.74 -14.57 -0.54
CA GLY A 114 19.48 -15.56 -1.31
C GLY A 114 18.57 -16.68 -1.75
N ALA A 115 18.62 -17.81 -1.04
CA ALA A 115 17.76 -18.97 -1.26
C ALA A 115 16.39 -18.85 -0.59
N ALA A 116 16.25 -18.00 0.43
CA ALA A 116 14.98 -17.78 1.11
C ALA A 116 14.05 -16.87 0.28
N PRO A 117 12.73 -16.87 0.58
CA PRO A 117 11.83 -15.86 0.04
C PRO A 117 12.28 -14.43 0.40
N PRO A 118 12.11 -13.44 -0.51
CA PRO A 118 12.41 -12.05 -0.19
C PRO A 118 11.52 -11.53 0.96
N PHE A 119 12.07 -10.57 1.69
CA PHE A 119 11.32 -9.81 2.70
C PHE A 119 10.43 -8.78 2.01
N ILE A 120 9.11 -8.84 2.26
CA ILE A 120 8.16 -7.80 1.82
C ILE A 120 7.21 -7.50 2.97
N LEU A 121 7.22 -6.24 3.40
CA LEU A 121 6.21 -5.69 4.30
C LEU A 121 5.31 -4.75 3.50
N ASP A 122 3.99 -4.94 3.59
CA ASP A 122 2.99 -4.00 3.08
C ASP A 122 1.84 -3.94 4.08
N MET A 123 1.73 -2.82 4.78
CA MET A 123 0.82 -2.69 5.91
C MET A 123 0.17 -1.32 5.98
N ALA A 124 -1.15 -1.32 6.21
CA ALA A 124 -1.88 -0.12 6.63
C ALA A 124 -1.68 0.13 8.13
N PRO A 125 -1.66 1.40 8.60
CA PRO A 125 -1.45 1.73 10.01
C PRO A 125 -2.69 1.56 10.89
N SER A 126 -3.73 0.84 10.42
CA SER A 126 -4.96 0.61 11.17
C SER A 126 -4.93 -0.71 11.94
N VAL A 127 -5.58 -0.76 13.11
CA VAL A 127 -5.64 -1.97 13.95
C VAL A 127 -6.37 -3.13 13.26
N ALA A 128 -7.36 -2.81 12.44
CA ALA A 128 -8.10 -3.75 11.62
C ALA A 128 -8.41 -3.14 10.26
N ALA A 129 -8.58 -4.00 9.25
CA ALA A 129 -9.16 -3.59 7.98
C ALA A 129 -10.68 -3.47 8.12
N ARG A 130 -11.29 -2.47 7.47
CA ARG A 130 -12.75 -2.26 7.50
C ARG A 130 -13.55 -3.50 7.07
N GLY A 131 -12.98 -4.33 6.19
CA GLY A 131 -13.55 -5.62 5.79
C GLY A 131 -13.75 -6.62 6.94
N LYS A 132 -12.92 -6.58 8.00
CA LYS A 132 -13.11 -7.42 9.20
C LYS A 132 -14.37 -7.00 9.97
N ILE A 133 -14.66 -5.70 10.06
CA ILE A 133 -15.87 -5.17 10.70
C ILE A 133 -17.11 -5.56 9.89
N TYR A 134 -17.09 -5.42 8.56
CA TYR A 134 -18.18 -5.91 7.71
C TYR A 134 -18.42 -7.42 7.85
N LYS A 135 -17.36 -8.21 8.06
CA LYS A 135 -17.46 -9.65 8.29
C LYS A 135 -18.12 -9.95 9.65
N ALA A 136 -17.72 -9.25 10.71
CA ALA A 136 -18.34 -9.37 12.03
C ALA A 136 -19.83 -8.99 11.98
N LEU A 137 -20.17 -7.86 11.33
CA LEU A 137 -21.56 -7.43 11.12
C LEU A 137 -22.40 -8.52 10.42
N ARG A 138 -21.89 -9.10 9.33
CA ARG A 138 -22.60 -10.17 8.60
C ARG A 138 -22.79 -11.44 9.43
N ARG A 139 -21.95 -11.66 10.45
CA ARG A 139 -22.02 -12.84 11.33
C ARG A 139 -22.79 -12.57 12.62
N GLY A 140 -23.18 -11.32 12.88
CA GLY A 140 -23.77 -10.93 14.17
C GLY A 140 -22.78 -11.08 15.33
N GLU A 141 -21.48 -10.94 15.06
CA GLU A 141 -20.40 -11.02 16.06
C GLU A 141 -19.98 -9.62 16.52
N ASP A 142 -19.68 -9.47 17.81
CA ASP A 142 -19.05 -8.26 18.34
C ASP A 142 -17.60 -8.12 17.84
N ILE A 143 -17.11 -6.89 17.74
CA ILE A 143 -15.70 -6.57 17.51
C ILE A 143 -14.99 -6.22 18.82
N PRO A 144 -13.67 -6.39 18.91
CA PRO A 144 -12.90 -5.85 20.04
C PRO A 144 -13.09 -4.34 20.20
N GLY A 145 -13.28 -3.88 21.44
CA GLY A 145 -13.62 -2.48 21.74
C GLY A 145 -12.52 -1.47 21.44
N ASP A 146 -11.30 -1.92 21.17
CA ASP A 146 -10.15 -1.11 20.78
C ASP A 146 -9.99 -0.98 19.25
N TRP A 147 -10.94 -1.50 18.46
CA TRP A 147 -10.86 -1.44 17.01
C TRP A 147 -11.36 -0.13 16.41
N ALA A 148 -12.40 0.47 17.00
CA ALA A 148 -13.11 1.58 16.40
C ALA A 148 -13.82 2.46 17.42
N LEU A 149 -14.12 3.68 16.99
CA LEU A 149 -15.04 4.60 17.66
C LEU A 149 -16.38 4.62 16.90
N ASP A 150 -17.48 4.85 17.62
CA ASP A 150 -18.80 5.11 17.05
C ASP A 150 -18.92 6.54 16.47
N GLY A 151 -20.10 6.90 15.96
CA GLY A 151 -20.38 8.23 15.42
C GLY A 151 -20.25 9.37 16.43
N GLU A 152 -20.27 9.06 17.74
CA GLU A 152 -20.06 10.02 18.82
C GLU A 152 -18.60 10.03 19.34
N GLY A 153 -17.71 9.28 18.70
CA GLY A 153 -16.30 9.22 19.07
C GLY A 153 -15.99 8.35 20.30
N ARG A 154 -16.91 7.45 20.69
CA ARG A 154 -16.72 6.53 21.83
C ARG A 154 -16.27 5.16 21.35
N PRO A 155 -15.38 4.46 22.07
CA PRO A 155 -15.05 3.07 21.76
C PRO A 155 -16.30 2.20 21.68
N THR A 156 -16.34 1.30 20.69
CA THR A 156 -17.51 0.44 20.46
C THR A 156 -17.13 -0.99 20.09
N THR A 157 -17.92 -1.95 20.56
CA THR A 157 -17.86 -3.35 20.16
C THR A 157 -18.92 -3.70 19.11
N ASP A 158 -19.85 -2.78 18.82
CA ASP A 158 -20.90 -2.98 17.84
C ASP A 158 -20.38 -2.66 16.43
N PRO A 159 -20.32 -3.65 15.52
CA PRO A 159 -19.81 -3.44 14.17
C PRO A 159 -20.67 -2.47 13.35
N ALA A 160 -21.97 -2.32 13.62
CA ALA A 160 -22.81 -1.34 12.93
C ALA A 160 -22.43 0.08 13.33
N ARG A 161 -22.33 0.35 14.65
CA ARG A 161 -21.88 1.66 15.15
C ARG A 161 -20.44 1.98 14.72
N ALA A 162 -19.56 0.99 14.71
CA ALA A 162 -18.18 1.16 14.24
C ALA A 162 -18.08 1.59 12.77
N LEU A 163 -19.01 1.13 11.92
CA LEU A 163 -19.03 1.51 10.50
C LEU A 163 -19.49 2.95 10.27
N GLU A 164 -20.26 3.53 11.20
CA GLU A 164 -20.65 4.94 11.20
C GLU A 164 -19.51 5.85 11.65
N GLY A 165 -18.66 5.38 12.58
CA GLY A 165 -17.52 6.13 13.09
C GLY A 165 -16.20 5.89 12.35
N VAL A 166 -15.14 5.64 13.11
CA VAL A 166 -13.74 5.58 12.64
C VAL A 166 -13.00 4.38 13.20
N MET A 167 -12.08 3.82 12.41
CA MET A 167 -11.17 2.77 12.90
C MET A 167 -9.98 3.41 13.61
N LEU A 168 -9.49 2.77 14.67
CA LEU A 168 -8.36 3.27 15.43
C LEU A 168 -7.00 2.86 14.81
N PRO A 169 -5.95 3.68 14.98
CA PRO A 169 -4.61 3.32 14.56
C PRO A 169 -4.06 2.11 15.35
N MET A 170 -3.30 1.25 14.68
CA MET A 170 -2.65 0.11 15.35
C MET A 170 -1.66 0.58 16.42
N GLY A 171 -1.61 -0.11 17.56
CA GLY A 171 -0.67 0.24 18.63
C GLY A 171 -0.84 1.69 19.15
N GLY A 172 -2.04 2.26 19.02
CA GLY A 172 -2.40 3.59 19.53
C GLY A 172 -1.50 4.71 18.99
N PRO A 173 -0.72 5.39 19.85
CA PRO A 173 0.14 6.51 19.42
C PRO A 173 1.11 6.15 18.30
N LYS A 174 1.59 4.89 18.25
CA LYS A 174 2.58 4.45 17.25
C LYS A 174 1.99 4.38 15.84
N GLY A 175 0.81 3.78 15.67
CA GLY A 175 0.11 3.76 14.39
C GLY A 175 -0.30 5.16 13.94
N SER A 176 -0.73 6.02 14.88
CA SER A 176 -1.01 7.42 14.59
C SER A 176 0.24 8.15 14.07
N ALA A 177 1.40 7.93 14.69
CA ALA A 177 2.66 8.53 14.25
C ALA A 177 3.09 8.03 12.86
N LEU A 178 2.88 6.74 12.56
CA LEU A 178 3.13 6.18 11.23
C LEU A 178 2.22 6.82 10.17
N ALA A 179 0.93 7.02 10.47
CA ALA A 179 0.01 7.69 9.56
C ALA A 179 0.41 9.15 9.29
N ILE A 180 0.86 9.88 10.32
CA ILE A 180 1.40 11.24 10.18
C ILE A 180 2.69 11.24 9.34
N MET A 181 3.60 10.30 9.58
CA MET A 181 4.82 10.15 8.80
C MET A 181 4.51 9.97 7.31
N MET A 182 3.51 9.16 6.96
CA MET A 182 3.10 8.98 5.56
C MET A 182 2.66 10.29 4.90
N ASP A 183 1.97 11.14 5.64
CA ASP A 183 1.52 12.43 5.14
C ASP A 183 2.67 13.44 5.02
N VAL A 184 3.64 13.40 5.94
CA VAL A 184 4.88 14.20 5.85
C VAL A 184 5.68 13.84 4.60
N PHE A 185 5.99 12.55 4.40
CA PHE A 185 6.84 12.12 3.28
C PHE A 185 6.14 12.14 1.94
N SER A 186 4.82 11.90 1.92
CA SER A 186 4.10 11.74 0.66
C SER A 186 3.28 12.96 0.28
N GLY A 187 2.63 13.64 1.21
CA GLY A 187 1.86 14.86 0.96
C GLY A 187 2.73 16.11 1.03
N VAL A 188 3.18 16.46 2.25
CA VAL A 188 3.92 17.70 2.53
C VAL A 188 5.18 17.82 1.69
N LEU A 189 6.01 16.77 1.64
CA LEU A 189 7.28 16.79 0.90
C LEU A 189 7.10 16.84 -0.63
N SER A 190 6.04 16.24 -1.18
CA SER A 190 5.81 16.22 -2.64
C SER A 190 5.13 17.48 -3.16
N GLY A 191 4.48 18.24 -2.27
CA GLY A 191 3.60 19.34 -2.63
C GLY A 191 2.19 18.91 -3.05
N SER A 192 1.81 17.65 -2.79
CA SER A 192 0.44 17.16 -2.98
C SER A 192 -0.42 17.47 -1.75
N ALA A 193 -1.73 17.19 -1.84
CA ALA A 193 -2.64 17.32 -0.71
C ALA A 193 -2.17 16.52 0.52
N PHE A 194 -2.43 17.08 1.70
CA PHE A 194 -2.06 16.55 3.00
C PHE A 194 -3.10 16.99 4.04
N ALA A 195 -2.95 16.59 5.31
CA ALA A 195 -3.80 16.97 6.44
C ALA A 195 -5.31 16.77 6.17
N GLY A 196 -5.63 15.66 5.49
CA GLY A 196 -7.01 15.28 5.19
C GLY A 196 -7.60 15.89 3.90
N HIS A 197 -6.80 16.57 3.08
CA HIS A 197 -7.25 17.15 1.82
C HIS A 197 -7.19 16.20 0.61
N VAL A 198 -6.62 15.00 0.77
CA VAL A 198 -6.58 13.98 -0.30
C VAL A 198 -8.00 13.49 -0.60
N THR A 199 -8.39 13.49 -1.87
CA THR A 199 -9.73 13.00 -2.28
C THR A 199 -9.70 11.49 -2.54
N GLY A 200 -10.70 10.79 -2.01
CA GLY A 200 -10.75 9.32 -2.05
C GLY A 200 -11.07 8.75 -3.44
N PRO A 201 -10.71 7.48 -3.70
CA PRO A 201 -10.97 6.84 -5.00
C PRO A 201 -12.47 6.66 -5.30
N TYR A 202 -13.33 6.73 -4.28
CA TYR A 202 -14.78 6.63 -4.39
C TYR A 202 -15.49 7.98 -4.57
N ASP A 203 -14.79 9.10 -4.43
CA ASP A 203 -15.33 10.45 -4.61
C ASP A 203 -14.90 10.99 -5.98
N PRO A 204 -15.77 11.01 -7.00
CA PRO A 204 -15.39 11.46 -8.33
C PRO A 204 -15.55 12.99 -8.54
N SER A 205 -15.80 13.78 -7.49
CA SER A 205 -16.07 15.22 -7.59
C SER A 205 -14.84 16.09 -7.92
N ARG A 206 -13.64 15.62 -7.60
CA ARG A 206 -12.38 16.37 -7.81
C ARG A 206 -11.16 15.44 -7.92
N PRO A 207 -10.02 15.93 -8.46
CA PRO A 207 -8.74 15.21 -8.47
C PRO A 207 -8.34 14.70 -7.10
N ALA A 208 -7.67 13.54 -7.05
CA ALA A 208 -7.28 12.91 -5.79
C ALA A 208 -6.16 13.67 -5.08
N ASP A 209 -5.20 14.15 -5.88
CA ASP A 209 -3.99 14.85 -5.44
C ASP A 209 -3.21 14.05 -4.37
N VAL A 210 -3.02 12.77 -4.66
CA VAL A 210 -2.22 11.86 -3.82
C VAL A 210 -0.74 12.12 -4.09
N GLY A 211 0.08 12.03 -3.05
CA GLY A 211 1.53 12.00 -3.21
C GLY A 211 2.13 10.66 -2.80
N HIS A 212 3.32 10.36 -3.31
CA HIS A 212 4.08 9.15 -3.01
C HIS A 212 5.56 9.46 -2.77
N PHE A 213 6.22 8.63 -1.99
CA PHE A 213 7.66 8.70 -1.77
C PHE A 213 8.29 7.33 -1.91
N LEU A 214 9.28 7.22 -2.79
CA LEU A 214 9.87 5.96 -3.23
C LEU A 214 11.38 6.00 -3.01
N VAL A 215 11.92 4.92 -2.47
CA VAL A 215 13.36 4.78 -2.23
C VAL A 215 13.82 3.44 -2.79
N ALA A 216 14.95 3.44 -3.49
CA ALA A 216 15.70 2.26 -3.87
C ALA A 216 17.12 2.35 -3.29
N ILE A 217 17.62 1.26 -2.72
CA ILE A 217 18.92 1.21 -2.04
C ILE A 217 19.66 -0.05 -2.49
N LYS A 218 20.93 0.11 -2.90
CA LYS A 218 21.81 -1.01 -3.17
C LYS A 218 22.13 -1.80 -1.89
N PRO A 219 21.97 -3.13 -1.87
CA PRO A 219 22.33 -3.96 -0.72
C PRO A 219 23.84 -4.02 -0.45
N ASP A 220 24.67 -3.80 -1.47
CA ASP A 220 26.12 -4.04 -1.45
C ASP A 220 26.95 -2.79 -1.10
N LEU A 221 26.34 -1.78 -0.47
CA LEU A 221 27.03 -0.54 -0.07
C LEU A 221 27.93 -0.71 1.16
N PHE A 222 27.60 -1.67 2.02
CA PHE A 222 28.29 -1.85 3.31
C PHE A 222 28.95 -3.23 3.46
N MET A 223 28.56 -4.20 2.61
CA MET A 223 29.09 -5.55 2.57
C MET A 223 28.91 -6.14 1.16
N GLY A 224 29.54 -7.28 0.86
CA GLY A 224 29.32 -7.94 -0.42
C GLY A 224 27.88 -8.43 -0.61
N LEU A 225 27.37 -8.42 -1.84
CA LEU A 225 25.99 -8.83 -2.15
C LEU A 225 25.65 -10.25 -1.64
N GLU A 226 26.56 -11.21 -1.82
CA GLU A 226 26.36 -12.58 -1.38
C GLU A 226 26.37 -12.71 0.15
N GLU A 227 27.19 -11.91 0.84
CA GLU A 227 27.15 -11.83 2.30
C GLU A 227 25.80 -11.27 2.78
N PHE A 228 25.32 -10.19 2.15
CA PHE A 228 23.99 -9.62 2.47
C PHE A 228 22.89 -10.66 2.29
N LYS A 229 22.85 -11.36 1.15
CA LYS A 229 21.87 -12.42 0.86
C LYS A 229 21.94 -13.57 1.87
N GLY A 230 23.13 -14.04 2.21
CA GLY A 230 23.31 -15.09 3.23
C GLY A 230 22.80 -14.67 4.61
N ARG A 231 22.95 -13.39 4.97
CA ARG A 231 22.40 -12.83 6.22
C ARG A 231 20.88 -12.72 6.18
N MET A 232 20.29 -12.38 5.03
CA MET A 232 18.85 -12.39 4.83
C MET A 232 18.26 -13.79 4.95
N ASP A 233 18.91 -14.79 4.34
CA ASP A 233 18.53 -16.19 4.47
C ASP A 233 18.59 -16.65 5.93
N TYR A 234 19.67 -16.31 6.64
CA TYR A 234 19.79 -16.60 8.07
C TYR A 234 18.68 -15.93 8.90
N LEU A 235 18.36 -14.66 8.62
CA LEU A 235 17.26 -13.94 9.29
C LEU A 235 15.93 -14.65 9.07
N TYR A 236 15.62 -15.03 7.83
CA TYR A 236 14.43 -15.82 7.51
C TYR A 236 14.37 -17.10 8.36
N GLN A 237 15.43 -17.91 8.33
CA GLN A 237 15.50 -19.17 9.08
C GLN A 237 15.32 -18.99 10.59
N ARG A 238 15.92 -17.92 11.16
CA ARG A 238 15.76 -17.59 12.58
C ARG A 238 14.34 -17.18 12.94
N VAL A 239 13.67 -16.42 12.08
CA VAL A 239 12.29 -15.96 12.32
C VAL A 239 11.31 -17.13 12.20
N VAL A 240 11.32 -17.86 11.08
CA VAL A 240 10.35 -18.95 10.87
C VAL A 240 10.63 -20.17 11.76
N GLY A 241 11.88 -20.36 12.16
CA GLY A 241 12.33 -21.43 13.07
C GLY A 241 12.33 -21.05 14.55
N SER A 242 11.80 -19.87 14.93
CA SER A 242 11.66 -19.47 16.33
C SER A 242 10.71 -20.40 17.09
N GLU A 243 10.87 -20.44 18.42
CA GLU A 243 9.89 -21.11 19.29
C GLU A 243 8.50 -20.55 19.05
N LYS A 244 7.53 -21.45 18.88
CA LYS A 244 6.16 -21.12 18.55
C LYS A 244 5.36 -20.91 19.83
N MET A 245 4.45 -19.94 19.80
CA MET A 245 3.45 -19.80 20.85
C MET A 245 2.53 -21.04 20.89
N ALA A 246 1.91 -21.31 22.04
CA ALA A 246 0.90 -22.36 22.16
C ALA A 246 -0.21 -22.18 21.10
N GLY A 247 -0.54 -23.27 20.40
CA GLY A 247 -1.54 -23.28 19.34
C GLY A 247 -1.08 -22.72 17.98
N VAL A 248 0.18 -22.29 17.83
CA VAL A 248 0.73 -21.82 16.55
C VAL A 248 1.44 -22.96 15.82
N GLU A 249 0.95 -23.34 14.65
CA GLU A 249 1.54 -24.41 13.83
C GLU A 249 2.78 -23.95 13.05
N ARG A 250 2.73 -22.73 12.49
CA ARG A 250 3.77 -22.15 11.64
C ARG A 250 3.93 -20.65 11.88
N ILE A 251 5.17 -20.19 11.90
CA ILE A 251 5.52 -18.76 11.83
C ILE A 251 5.80 -18.43 10.37
N TYR A 252 5.19 -17.36 9.87
CA TYR A 252 5.40 -16.86 8.53
C TYR A 252 6.34 -15.66 8.55
N TYR A 253 7.19 -15.56 7.53
CA TYR A 253 7.97 -14.37 7.26
C TYR A 253 7.11 -13.30 6.56
N PRO A 254 7.34 -12.00 6.77
CA PRO A 254 6.57 -10.96 6.10
C PRO A 254 6.63 -11.10 4.57
N GLY A 255 5.45 -11.19 3.95
CA GLY A 255 5.27 -11.40 2.50
C GLY A 255 5.16 -12.88 2.09
N GLU A 256 5.47 -13.84 2.97
CA GLU A 256 5.47 -15.26 2.64
C GLU A 256 4.04 -15.79 2.37
N ILE A 257 3.05 -15.30 3.12
CA ILE A 257 1.64 -15.67 2.94
C ILE A 257 1.16 -15.24 1.53
N GLU A 258 1.48 -14.01 1.14
CA GLU A 258 1.13 -13.43 -0.15
C GLU A 258 1.85 -14.16 -1.30
N GLN A 259 3.13 -14.51 -1.13
CA GLN A 259 3.90 -15.26 -2.13
C GLN A 259 3.36 -16.67 -2.35
N ILE A 260 3.00 -17.39 -1.28
CA ILE A 260 2.36 -18.71 -1.37
C ILE A 260 1.02 -18.56 -2.12
N THR A 261 0.20 -17.59 -1.73
CA THR A 261 -1.10 -17.32 -2.36
C THR A 261 -0.95 -16.96 -3.85
N GLN A 262 0.08 -16.18 -4.20
CA GLN A 262 0.38 -15.83 -5.58
C GLN A 262 0.73 -17.07 -6.40
N ALA A 263 1.62 -17.94 -5.90
CA ALA A 263 1.99 -19.17 -6.58
C ALA A 263 0.79 -20.10 -6.80
N GLU A 264 -0.08 -20.24 -5.78
CA GLU A 264 -1.31 -21.01 -5.90
C GLU A 264 -2.27 -20.43 -6.95
N ARG A 265 -2.46 -19.10 -6.97
CA ARG A 265 -3.37 -18.43 -7.91
C ARG A 265 -2.84 -18.39 -9.34
N LEU A 266 -1.53 -18.36 -9.53
CA LEU A 266 -0.92 -18.53 -10.85
C LEU A 266 -1.17 -19.95 -11.40
N ALA A 267 -1.16 -20.96 -10.53
CA ALA A 267 -1.39 -22.34 -10.92
C ALA A 267 -2.87 -22.71 -11.08
N LYS A 268 -3.75 -22.17 -10.22
CA LYS A 268 -5.16 -22.58 -10.10
C LYS A 268 -6.17 -21.53 -10.56
N GLY A 269 -5.72 -20.34 -10.91
CA GLY A 269 -6.58 -19.19 -11.21
C GLY A 269 -6.92 -18.34 -9.99
N ILE A 270 -7.49 -17.17 -10.23
CA ILE A 270 -7.93 -16.23 -9.19
C ILE A 270 -9.42 -16.50 -8.89
N PRO A 271 -9.78 -16.79 -7.63
CA PRO A 271 -11.19 -16.99 -7.28
C PRO A 271 -11.93 -15.65 -7.26
N PHE A 272 -12.84 -15.45 -8.20
CA PHE A 272 -13.78 -14.33 -8.22
C PHE A 272 -15.16 -14.79 -7.77
N THR A 273 -15.90 -13.90 -7.11
CA THR A 273 -17.33 -14.08 -6.87
C THR A 273 -18.13 -13.76 -8.13
N GLU A 274 -19.33 -14.33 -8.27
CA GLU A 274 -20.25 -14.02 -9.38
C GLU A 274 -20.52 -12.51 -9.47
N ALA A 275 -20.74 -11.85 -8.32
CA ALA A 275 -20.99 -10.41 -8.26
C ALA A 275 -19.81 -9.56 -8.79
N GLU A 276 -18.56 -9.97 -8.54
CA GLU A 276 -17.38 -9.30 -9.09
C GLU A 276 -17.30 -9.46 -10.61
N ILE A 277 -17.56 -10.67 -11.11
CA ILE A 277 -17.57 -10.96 -12.54
C ILE A 277 -18.68 -10.16 -13.25
N GLU A 278 -19.88 -10.16 -12.70
CA GLU A 278 -21.01 -9.39 -13.24
C GLU A 278 -20.70 -7.89 -13.29
N ALA A 279 -20.10 -7.34 -12.23
CA ALA A 279 -19.71 -5.94 -12.19
C ALA A 279 -18.67 -5.58 -13.27
N LEU A 280 -17.68 -6.46 -13.49
CA LEU A 280 -16.68 -6.29 -14.54
C LEU A 280 -17.30 -6.43 -15.94
N ASN A 281 -18.15 -7.43 -16.16
CA ASN A 281 -18.82 -7.66 -17.43
C ASN A 281 -19.80 -6.54 -17.80
N LYS A 282 -20.49 -5.95 -16.82
CA LYS A 282 -21.32 -4.77 -17.04
C LYS A 282 -20.50 -3.57 -17.49
N GLU A 283 -19.28 -3.42 -16.99
CA GLU A 283 -18.37 -2.37 -17.44
C GLU A 283 -17.81 -2.68 -18.83
N ALA A 284 -17.49 -3.94 -19.13
CA ALA A 284 -17.06 -4.39 -20.45
C ALA A 284 -18.11 -4.10 -21.54
N GLU A 285 -19.38 -4.42 -21.27
CA GLU A 285 -20.51 -4.09 -22.16
C GLU A 285 -20.60 -2.59 -22.46
N ARG A 286 -20.41 -1.74 -21.44
CA ARG A 286 -20.49 -0.28 -21.59
C ARG A 286 -19.40 0.29 -22.50
N VAL A 287 -18.24 -0.33 -22.53
CA VAL A 287 -17.09 0.13 -23.32
C VAL A 287 -16.89 -0.68 -24.61
N GLY A 288 -17.75 -1.67 -24.86
CA GLY A 288 -17.75 -2.47 -26.08
C GLY A 288 -16.57 -3.45 -26.18
N VAL A 289 -16.14 -4.04 -25.07
CA VAL A 289 -15.09 -5.09 -25.04
C VAL A 289 -15.66 -6.43 -24.58
N ASP A 290 -14.91 -7.50 -24.86
CA ASP A 290 -15.33 -8.85 -24.51
C ASP A 290 -15.50 -9.03 -23.00
N LYS A 291 -16.50 -9.85 -22.64
CA LYS A 291 -16.74 -10.27 -21.26
C LYS A 291 -15.64 -11.22 -20.80
N LEU A 292 -15.42 -11.25 -19.49
CA LEU A 292 -14.57 -12.25 -18.86
C LEU A 292 -15.16 -13.64 -19.12
N ALA A 293 -14.35 -14.52 -19.70
CA ALA A 293 -14.60 -15.95 -19.72
C ALA A 293 -14.14 -16.54 -18.37
N PHE A 294 -15.00 -17.31 -17.72
CA PHE A 294 -14.72 -17.98 -16.46
C PHE A 294 -15.31 -19.39 -16.49
N THR A 295 -14.66 -20.30 -15.76
CA THR A 295 -15.02 -21.72 -15.60
C THR A 295 -15.10 -22.06 -14.12
#